data_AF-A0A7C6GD85-F1
#
_entry.id   AF-A0A7C6GD85-F1
#
_cell.length_a   1.000
_cell.length_b   1.000
_cell.length_c   1.000
_cell.angle_alpha   90.00
_cell.angle_beta   90.00
_cell.angle_gamma   90.00
#
_symmetry.space_group_name_H-M   'P 1'
#
loop_
_entity.id
_entity.type
_entity.pdbx_description
1 polymer ?
#
loop_
_entity_poly.entity_id
_entity_poly.type
_entity_poly.pdbx_seq_one_letter_code
_entity_poly.pdbx_strand_id
1 'polypeptide(L)'
;MRIRLEHPRYKLLTSTGEGLVLHGDKTVPLYPNQVEDCAVTVSKNNIHVAALLKNNTILHWFGDSELLSQEIMTEAQPIRSLKMVTDSDGTPHLFYLQENLKQTGCVLIQHTFAAGRWGDSVRVTSNISGDPQHWQIANGSDRQLHLVYADQPLETLFYRLGDMKNKSWSGAIPLVQEPADSPQIYDSNRALIIVWISSLEQGKILKAVLREEYWSKPCELSPITKDVFQPGIDISHDVPAVVWMQSSKLWRARYEQEWSDPELLDMDVYESTYQAVSADAEDNCGCAVMRVYVRRQEELQSVAEEKPPGDAQTPAPTPEPDPQPKPEPSPAEQARKEAERRFFAQAFQLHQEWQSVKEQYARILDVKAELAEEIEKSLTAKAEQLLEQKLREQSEELSLLVQRVQTLREEVRSLKARFGTQRPNAEFNTLKERIEKIESSLRAKISETQLREIKSRIAELEAQNSAKAAQSESKPLKSRPKRNLIQKILSRI
;
A
#
# COMPACT_ATOMS: atom_id res chain seq x y z
N MET A 1 2.42 9.15 6.92
CA MET A 1 3.35 8.07 7.32
C MET A 1 4.51 8.66 8.12
N ARG A 2 5.02 7.94 9.13
CA ARG A 2 6.21 8.33 9.92
C ARG A 2 7.13 7.12 10.06
N ILE A 3 8.42 7.28 9.73
CA ILE A 3 9.43 6.22 9.81
C ILE A 3 10.62 6.72 10.61
N ARG A 4 10.94 6.07 11.74
CA ARG A 4 12.14 6.35 12.54
C ARG A 4 13.38 5.81 11.85
N LEU A 5 14.50 6.50 12.02
CA LEU A 5 15.75 6.22 11.33
C LEU A 5 16.90 6.10 12.32
N GLU A 6 17.68 5.04 12.17
CA GLU A 6 19.00 4.87 12.79
C GLU A 6 20.06 5.47 11.87
N HIS A 7 20.12 6.80 11.80
CA HIS A 7 21.13 7.52 11.03
C HIS A 7 21.85 8.56 11.89
N PRO A 8 23.15 8.84 11.67
CA PRO A 8 23.89 9.81 12.46
C PRO A 8 23.23 11.20 12.49
N ARG A 9 22.75 11.66 11.33
CA ARG A 9 22.20 13.03 11.15
C ARG A 9 20.69 13.12 11.03
N TYR A 10 20.02 12.02 10.71
CA TYR A 10 18.59 12.00 10.41
C TYR A 10 17.91 11.01 11.33
N LYS A 11 16.73 11.35 11.85
CA LYS A 11 16.04 10.55 12.88
C LYS A 11 14.63 10.17 12.46
N LEU A 12 14.02 10.92 11.55
CA LEU A 12 12.62 10.72 11.18
C LEU A 12 12.35 11.12 9.74
N LEU A 13 11.68 10.25 8.98
CA LEU A 13 11.05 10.59 7.71
C LEU A 13 9.54 10.74 7.92
N THR A 14 8.98 11.87 7.49
CA THR A 14 7.54 12.11 7.55
C THR A 14 6.96 12.37 6.18
N SER A 15 5.91 11.64 5.84
CA SER A 15 5.05 11.92 4.68
C SER A 15 3.69 12.40 5.19
N THR A 16 3.33 13.62 4.81
CA THR A 16 2.08 14.31 5.16
C THR A 16 1.42 14.86 3.90
N GLY A 17 0.22 15.44 4.02
CA GLY A 17 -0.42 16.15 2.91
C GLY A 17 0.39 17.35 2.41
N GLU A 18 1.29 17.88 3.24
CA GLU A 18 2.12 19.06 2.96
C GLU A 18 3.46 18.70 2.31
N GLY A 19 3.82 17.41 2.23
CA GLY A 19 5.06 16.98 1.60
C GLY A 19 5.76 15.82 2.28
N LEU A 20 6.91 15.46 1.70
CA LEU A 20 7.86 14.49 2.21
C LEU A 20 9.06 15.22 2.81
N VAL A 21 9.28 15.04 4.11
CA VAL A 21 10.29 15.80 4.87
C VAL A 21 11.14 14.85 5.71
N LEU A 22 12.45 15.05 5.66
CA LEU A 22 13.44 14.35 6.46
C LEU A 22 13.87 15.24 7.63
N HIS A 23 13.80 14.72 8.85
CA HIS A 23 14.11 15.45 10.09
C HIS A 23 15.32 14.84 10.77
N GLY A 24 16.10 15.69 11.43
CA GLY A 24 17.37 15.35 12.07
C GLY A 24 18.07 16.61 12.54
N ASP A 25 19.40 16.68 12.38
CA ASP A 25 20.19 17.88 12.67
C ASP A 25 19.68 19.11 11.90
N LYS A 26 19.14 18.86 10.70
CA LYS A 26 18.43 19.84 9.89
C LYS A 26 17.16 19.21 9.33
N THR A 27 16.12 20.02 9.19
CA THR A 27 14.92 19.64 8.45
C THR A 27 15.14 19.86 6.96
N VAL A 28 15.02 18.79 6.16
CA VAL A 28 15.24 18.80 4.72
C VAL A 28 13.93 18.44 4.01
N PRO A 29 13.24 19.38 3.34
CA PRO A 29 12.10 19.06 2.51
C PRO A 29 12.57 18.36 1.24
N LEU A 30 12.17 17.08 1.06
CA LEU A 30 12.54 16.29 -0.11
C LEU A 30 11.60 16.56 -1.28
N TYR A 31 10.30 16.65 -0.99
CA TYR A 31 9.28 16.91 -2.01
C TYR A 31 8.13 17.75 -1.42
N PRO A 32 7.69 18.83 -2.09
CA PRO A 32 6.76 19.81 -1.52
C PRO A 32 5.28 19.43 -1.63
N ASN A 33 4.94 18.32 -2.29
CA ASN A 33 3.55 17.89 -2.47
C ASN A 33 3.32 16.51 -1.82
N GLN A 34 2.05 16.15 -1.63
CA GLN A 34 1.67 14.81 -1.21
C GLN A 34 2.23 13.74 -2.16
N VAL A 35 2.88 12.74 -1.58
CA VAL A 35 3.34 11.53 -2.26
C VAL A 35 2.35 10.39 -2.03
N GLU A 36 2.22 9.48 -3.00
CA GLU A 36 1.33 8.31 -2.89
C GLU A 36 1.91 7.25 -1.97
N ASP A 37 3.23 7.08 -2.01
CA ASP A 37 3.96 6.13 -1.17
C ASP A 37 5.41 6.58 -0.96
N CYS A 38 6.06 6.11 0.10
CA CYS A 38 7.48 6.36 0.31
C CYS A 38 8.17 5.19 1.01
N ALA A 39 9.42 4.95 0.63
CA ALA A 39 10.29 3.96 1.26
C ALA A 39 11.62 4.60 1.63
N VAL A 40 12.27 4.05 2.66
CA VAL A 40 13.57 4.52 3.13
C VAL A 40 14.42 3.34 3.54
N THR A 41 15.71 3.44 3.34
CA THR A 41 16.69 2.54 3.95
C THR A 41 17.96 3.31 4.29
N VAL A 42 18.72 2.80 5.25
CA VAL A 42 20.02 3.33 5.64
C VAL A 42 21.09 2.31 5.26
N SER A 43 22.23 2.79 4.78
CA SER A 43 23.39 1.98 4.47
C SER A 43 24.63 2.70 4.99
N LYS A 44 25.22 2.20 6.07
CA LYS A 44 26.31 2.86 6.78
C LYS A 44 25.89 4.28 7.19
N ASN A 45 26.47 5.30 6.57
CA ASN A 45 26.15 6.72 6.80
C ASN A 45 25.36 7.35 5.64
N ASN A 46 24.91 6.57 4.66
CA ASN A 46 24.08 7.08 3.58
C ASN A 46 22.62 6.72 3.84
N ILE A 47 21.75 7.69 3.68
CA ILE A 47 20.32 7.48 3.63
C ILE A 47 19.87 7.40 2.16
N HIS A 48 18.90 6.52 1.90
CA HIS A 48 18.23 6.41 0.62
C HIS A 48 16.73 6.53 0.84
N VAL A 49 16.08 7.52 0.23
CA VAL A 49 14.64 7.76 0.32
C VAL A 49 14.06 7.70 -1.09
N ALA A 50 13.00 6.92 -1.29
CA ALA A 50 12.27 6.85 -2.56
C ALA A 50 10.81 7.24 -2.32
N ALA A 51 10.21 7.96 -3.27
CA ALA A 51 8.83 8.36 -3.20
C ALA A 51 8.11 8.14 -4.53
N LEU A 52 6.90 7.59 -4.45
CA LEU A 52 6.00 7.42 -5.57
C LEU A 52 5.14 8.68 -5.70
N LEU A 53 5.19 9.28 -6.89
CA LEU A 53 4.39 10.44 -7.23
C LEU A 53 3.08 10.00 -7.93
N LYS A 54 2.10 10.92 -8.00
CA LYS A 54 0.79 10.70 -8.64
C LYS A 54 0.84 10.30 -10.12
N ASN A 55 1.94 10.61 -10.80
CA ASN A 55 2.15 10.29 -12.22
C ASN A 55 2.91 8.97 -12.44
N ASN A 56 3.00 8.09 -11.43
CA ASN A 56 3.78 6.85 -11.43
C ASN A 56 5.30 7.04 -11.58
N THR A 57 5.80 8.26 -11.37
CA THR A 57 7.24 8.52 -11.27
C THR A 57 7.74 8.16 -9.87
N ILE A 58 8.88 7.49 -9.80
CA ILE A 58 9.60 7.30 -8.54
C ILE A 58 10.79 8.25 -8.49
N LEU A 59 10.79 9.15 -7.51
CA LEU A 59 11.95 9.98 -7.18
C LEU A 59 12.75 9.35 -6.06
N HIS A 60 14.07 9.36 -6.20
CA HIS A 60 15.01 8.82 -5.23
C HIS A 60 15.99 9.89 -4.79
N TRP A 61 16.14 10.08 -3.49
CA TRP A 61 17.14 10.93 -2.85
C TRP A 61 18.15 10.08 -2.10
N PHE A 62 19.44 10.37 -2.23
CA PHE A 62 20.49 9.66 -1.52
C PHE A 62 21.70 10.51 -1.15
N GLY A 63 22.35 10.16 -0.04
CA GLY A 63 23.58 10.78 0.45
C GLY A 63 23.66 10.74 1.97
N ASP A 64 24.72 11.32 2.54
CA ASP A 64 24.89 11.49 3.99
C ASP A 64 24.45 12.90 4.43
N SER A 65 25.14 13.93 3.91
CA SER A 65 24.87 15.35 4.25
C SER A 65 24.11 16.07 3.16
N GLU A 66 24.61 15.96 1.93
CA GLU A 66 24.02 16.54 0.73
C GLU A 66 23.32 15.42 -0.03
N LEU A 67 22.03 15.62 -0.27
CA LEU A 67 21.21 14.63 -0.95
C LEU A 67 21.19 14.92 -2.45
N LEU A 68 21.61 13.93 -3.22
CA LEU A 68 21.43 13.91 -4.66
C LEU A 68 20.06 13.32 -4.97
N SER A 69 19.39 13.83 -6.01
CA SER A 69 18.11 13.31 -6.47
C SER A 69 18.22 12.69 -7.86
N GLN A 70 17.59 11.54 -8.06
CA GLN A 70 17.48 10.85 -9.33
C GLN A 70 16.04 10.39 -9.57
N GLU A 71 15.57 10.49 -10.81
CA GLU A 71 14.34 9.83 -11.25
C GLU A 71 14.63 8.39 -11.67
N ILE A 72 13.83 7.45 -11.18
CA ILE A 72 13.90 6.05 -11.59
C ILE A 72 12.96 5.86 -12.77
N MET A 73 13.52 5.43 -13.90
CA MET A 73 12.72 5.07 -15.06
C MET A 73 11.88 3.83 -14.77
N THR A 74 10.58 4.01 -14.68
CA THR A 74 9.60 2.93 -14.53
C THR A 74 8.83 2.71 -15.82
N GLU A 75 8.21 1.54 -15.97
CA GLU A 75 7.26 1.30 -17.06
C GLU A 75 6.01 2.17 -16.89
N ALA A 76 5.29 2.46 -17.97
CA ALA A 76 4.08 3.30 -17.96
C ALA A 76 2.85 2.67 -17.23
N GLN A 77 3.06 1.61 -16.45
CA GLN A 77 2.01 0.89 -15.72
C GLN A 77 1.84 1.48 -14.32
N PRO A 78 0.64 1.39 -13.72
CA PRO A 78 0.43 1.82 -12.34
C PRO A 78 1.34 1.08 -11.36
N ILE A 79 1.91 1.83 -10.41
CA ILE A 79 2.83 1.34 -9.39
C ILE A 79 2.25 1.61 -8.00
N ARG A 80 2.57 0.75 -7.03
CA ARG A 80 2.18 0.91 -5.63
C ARG A 80 3.13 0.14 -4.71
N SER A 81 3.00 0.36 -3.40
CA SER A 81 3.69 -0.42 -2.36
C SER A 81 5.22 -0.36 -2.46
N LEU A 82 5.81 0.82 -2.33
CA LEU A 82 7.26 0.95 -2.28
C LEU A 82 7.82 0.33 -1.01
N LYS A 83 8.84 -0.52 -1.14
CA LYS A 83 9.70 -0.95 -0.04
C LYS A 83 11.16 -0.87 -0.45
N MET A 84 12.00 -0.46 0.48
CA MET A 84 13.44 -0.36 0.24
C MET A 84 14.17 -1.10 1.35
N VAL A 85 15.16 -1.90 0.94
CA VAL A 85 15.99 -2.70 1.84
C VAL A 85 17.43 -2.58 1.39
N THR A 86 18.34 -2.46 2.33
CA THR A 86 19.77 -2.58 2.07
C THR A 86 20.18 -4.04 2.25
N ASP A 87 20.96 -4.60 1.32
CA ASP A 87 21.56 -5.93 1.51
C ASP A 87 22.77 -5.90 2.45
N SER A 88 23.33 -7.07 2.72
CA SER A 88 24.47 -7.22 3.62
C SER A 88 25.73 -6.44 3.22
N ASP A 89 25.93 -6.18 1.93
CA ASP A 89 27.06 -5.40 1.42
C ASP A 89 26.81 -3.89 1.49
N GLY A 90 25.60 -3.46 1.86
CA GLY A 90 25.22 -2.06 1.93
C GLY A 90 24.58 -1.55 0.63
N THR A 91 24.20 -2.44 -0.29
CA THR A 91 23.59 -2.07 -1.56
C THR A 91 22.07 -1.87 -1.40
N PRO A 92 21.52 -0.71 -1.73
CA PRO A 92 20.08 -0.48 -1.68
C PRO A 92 19.34 -1.22 -2.80
N HIS A 93 18.20 -1.81 -2.44
CA HIS A 93 17.27 -2.45 -3.36
C HIS A 93 15.89 -1.84 -3.17
N LEU A 94 15.28 -1.40 -4.26
CA LEU A 94 13.93 -0.87 -4.29
C LEU A 94 12.98 -1.93 -4.85
N PHE A 95 11.88 -2.14 -4.14
CA PHE A 95 10.81 -3.04 -4.52
C PHE A 95 9.50 -2.28 -4.66
N TYR A 96 8.71 -2.65 -5.67
CA TYR A 96 7.36 -2.13 -5.85
C TYR A 96 6.48 -3.13 -6.59
N LEU A 97 5.17 -2.98 -6.41
CA LEU A 97 4.16 -3.71 -7.15
C LEU A 97 3.77 -2.93 -8.39
N GLN A 98 3.84 -3.58 -9.55
CA GLN A 98 3.41 -3.05 -10.83
C GLN A 98 2.16 -3.81 -11.31
N GLU A 99 1.11 -3.10 -11.72
CA GLU A 99 -0.08 -3.72 -12.27
C GLU A 99 0.18 -4.38 -13.61
N ASN A 100 -0.26 -5.63 -13.78
CA ASN A 100 -0.09 -6.33 -15.04
C ASN A 100 -1.22 -5.94 -16.02
N LEU A 101 -0.89 -5.32 -17.15
CA LEU A 101 -1.89 -4.95 -18.17
C LEU A 101 -2.57 -6.17 -18.84
N LYS A 102 -1.93 -7.35 -18.84
CA LYS A 102 -2.38 -8.54 -19.57
C LYS A 102 -3.08 -9.57 -18.71
N GLN A 103 -2.93 -9.50 -17.40
CA GLN A 103 -3.50 -10.45 -16.44
C GLN A 103 -4.08 -9.68 -15.26
N THR A 104 -5.13 -10.19 -14.64
CA THR A 104 -5.51 -9.69 -13.32
C THR A 104 -4.35 -9.96 -12.36
N GLY A 105 -3.81 -8.93 -11.71
CA GLY A 105 -2.78 -9.11 -10.67
C GLY A 105 -1.67 -8.08 -10.69
N CYS A 106 -0.74 -8.24 -9.74
CA CYS A 106 0.45 -7.42 -9.59
C CYS A 106 1.71 -8.25 -9.80
N VAL A 107 2.78 -7.58 -10.22
CA VAL A 107 4.12 -8.15 -10.33
C VAL A 107 5.03 -7.41 -9.38
N LEU A 108 5.78 -8.14 -8.55
CA LEU A 108 6.81 -7.55 -7.71
C LEU A 108 8.07 -7.33 -8.53
N ILE A 109 8.47 -6.06 -8.65
CA ILE A 109 9.66 -5.62 -9.38
C ILE A 109 10.72 -5.19 -8.37
N GLN A 110 11.98 -5.48 -8.70
CA GLN A 110 13.16 -5.05 -7.95
C GLN A 110 14.07 -4.18 -8.84
N HIS A 111 14.62 -3.11 -8.29
CA HIS A 111 15.79 -2.41 -8.82
C HIS A 111 16.92 -2.43 -7.78
N THR A 112 18.17 -2.48 -8.26
CA THR A 112 19.36 -2.43 -7.41
C THR A 112 20.13 -1.15 -7.68
N PHE A 113 20.50 -0.42 -6.62
CA PHE A 113 21.28 0.80 -6.71
C PHE A 113 22.77 0.50 -6.54
N ALA A 114 23.54 0.57 -7.63
CA ALA A 114 24.97 0.28 -7.62
C ALA A 114 25.75 1.30 -8.44
N ALA A 115 26.92 1.71 -7.94
CA ALA A 115 27.77 2.70 -8.59
C ALA A 115 27.04 4.03 -8.92
N GLY A 116 26.20 4.51 -7.99
CA GLY A 116 25.52 5.80 -8.10
C GLY A 116 24.34 5.84 -9.08
N ARG A 117 23.83 4.69 -9.52
CA ARG A 117 22.67 4.59 -10.43
C ARG A 117 21.84 3.35 -10.17
N TRP A 118 20.58 3.41 -10.55
CA TRP A 118 19.70 2.25 -10.59
C TRP A 118 20.00 1.35 -11.79
N GLY A 119 20.08 0.04 -11.55
CA GLY A 119 20.18 -0.98 -12.59
C GLY A 119 18.83 -1.34 -13.21
N ASP A 120 18.88 -2.26 -14.17
CA ASP A 120 17.69 -2.79 -14.84
C ASP A 120 16.71 -3.46 -13.85
N SER A 121 15.42 -3.35 -14.13
CA SER A 121 14.37 -3.97 -13.33
C SER A 121 14.42 -5.49 -13.42
N VAL A 122 14.28 -6.16 -12.28
CA VAL A 122 14.16 -7.62 -12.18
C VAL A 122 12.76 -7.99 -11.70
N ARG A 123 12.12 -8.92 -12.40
CA ARG A 123 10.85 -9.50 -11.95
C ARG A 123 11.10 -10.55 -10.87
N VAL A 124 10.60 -10.31 -9.67
CA VAL A 124 10.73 -11.23 -8.54
C VAL A 124 9.65 -12.30 -8.58
N THR A 125 8.37 -11.90 -8.60
CA THR A 125 7.23 -12.81 -8.68
C THR A 125 6.03 -12.13 -9.32
N SER A 126 5.15 -12.90 -9.96
CA SER A 126 3.88 -12.45 -10.54
C SER A 126 2.65 -13.03 -9.86
N ASN A 127 2.83 -13.90 -8.85
CA ASN A 127 1.74 -14.47 -8.07
C ASN A 127 1.73 -13.82 -6.68
N ILE A 128 1.43 -12.53 -6.61
CA ILE A 128 1.46 -11.76 -5.37
C ILE A 128 0.21 -10.89 -5.28
N SER A 129 -0.31 -10.72 -4.06
CA SER A 129 -1.42 -9.80 -3.82
C SER A 129 -1.03 -8.35 -4.12
N GLY A 130 -2.03 -7.55 -4.55
CA GLY A 130 -1.84 -6.13 -4.84
C GLY A 130 -1.89 -5.21 -3.62
N ASP A 131 -2.06 -5.76 -2.41
CA ASP A 131 -2.12 -4.99 -1.16
C ASP A 131 -0.72 -4.80 -0.56
N PRO A 132 -0.33 -3.57 -0.16
CA PRO A 132 0.94 -3.31 0.51
C PRO A 132 1.16 -4.07 1.83
N GLN A 133 0.09 -4.50 2.50
CA GLN A 133 0.17 -5.22 3.78
C GLN A 133 0.43 -6.72 3.60
N HIS A 134 0.25 -7.26 2.39
CA HIS A 134 0.31 -8.71 2.14
C HIS A 134 1.70 -9.24 1.81
N TRP A 135 2.75 -8.45 1.97
CA TRP A 135 4.12 -8.90 1.76
C TRP A 135 5.10 -8.09 2.59
N GLN A 136 6.26 -8.66 2.89
CA GLN A 136 7.35 -7.96 3.59
C GLN A 136 8.69 -8.52 3.14
N ILE A 137 9.71 -7.67 3.17
CA ILE A 137 11.08 -8.03 2.85
C ILE A 137 12.02 -7.60 3.97
N ALA A 138 13.00 -8.43 4.29
CA ALA A 138 14.05 -8.13 5.24
C ALA A 138 15.40 -8.67 4.75
N ASN A 139 16.49 -8.13 5.29
CA ASN A 139 17.83 -8.69 5.14
C ASN A 139 18.11 -9.64 6.30
N GLY A 140 18.69 -10.80 6.01
CA GLY A 140 19.11 -11.77 7.01
C GLY A 140 20.59 -11.69 7.36
N SER A 141 20.92 -12.31 8.49
CA SER A 141 22.25 -12.60 9.00
C SER A 141 22.97 -13.63 8.13
N ASP A 142 22.23 -14.46 7.39
CA ASP A 142 22.73 -15.34 6.34
C ASP A 142 23.17 -14.57 5.06
N ARG A 143 23.15 -13.23 5.11
CA ARG A 143 23.53 -12.31 4.03
C ARG A 143 22.62 -12.34 2.82
N GLN A 144 21.42 -12.89 2.95
CA GLN A 144 20.44 -12.98 1.88
C GLN A 144 19.23 -12.08 2.15
N LEU A 145 18.48 -11.77 1.09
CA LEU A 145 17.20 -11.10 1.23
C LEU A 145 16.10 -12.14 1.42
N HIS A 146 15.19 -11.89 2.36
CA HIS A 146 14.07 -12.76 2.64
C HIS A 146 12.77 -12.05 2.32
N LEU A 147 11.97 -12.67 1.45
CA LEU A 147 10.68 -12.17 1.05
C LEU A 147 9.59 -13.13 1.53
N VAL A 148 8.62 -12.60 2.26
CA VAL A 148 7.37 -13.29 2.59
C VAL A 148 6.21 -12.55 1.91
N TYR A 149 5.28 -13.28 1.30
CA TYR A 149 4.13 -12.68 0.62
C TYR A 149 2.94 -13.63 0.53
N ALA A 150 1.73 -13.08 0.61
CA ALA A 150 0.53 -13.79 0.26
C ALA A 150 0.31 -13.73 -1.27
N ASP A 151 -0.18 -14.83 -1.82
CA ASP A 151 -0.53 -14.89 -3.23
C ASP A 151 -1.75 -14.05 -3.58
N GLN A 152 -2.03 -13.95 -4.88
CA GLN A 152 -3.13 -13.13 -5.37
C GLN A 152 -4.52 -13.51 -4.81
N PRO A 153 -4.91 -14.80 -4.71
CA PRO A 153 -6.18 -15.19 -4.10
C PRO A 153 -6.17 -15.14 -2.56
N LEU A 154 -5.03 -14.88 -1.94
CA LEU A 154 -4.85 -14.91 -0.48
C LEU A 154 -5.15 -16.30 0.09
N GLU A 155 -4.69 -17.34 -0.57
CA GLU A 155 -4.89 -18.74 -0.13
C GLU A 155 -3.58 -19.38 0.35
N THR A 156 -2.43 -18.84 -0.05
CA THR A 156 -1.13 -19.39 0.31
C THR A 156 -0.16 -18.29 0.70
N LEU A 157 0.51 -18.48 1.83
CA LEU A 157 1.65 -17.66 2.23
C LEU A 157 2.93 -18.29 1.66
N PHE A 158 3.65 -17.52 0.85
CA PHE A 158 4.88 -17.93 0.21
C PHE A 158 6.09 -17.24 0.84
N TYR A 159 7.20 -17.96 0.76
CA TYR A 159 8.53 -17.49 1.12
C TYR A 159 9.49 -17.62 -0.07
N ARG A 160 10.38 -16.65 -0.22
CA ARG A 160 11.47 -16.65 -1.19
C ARG A 160 12.74 -16.10 -0.59
N LEU A 161 13.84 -16.62 -1.11
CA LEU A 161 15.20 -16.24 -0.76
C LEU A 161 15.86 -15.55 -1.95
N GLY A 162 16.47 -14.39 -1.72
CA GLY A 162 17.18 -13.60 -2.72
C GLY A 162 18.69 -13.64 -2.46
N ASP A 163 19.45 -14.20 -3.39
CA ASP A 163 20.90 -14.16 -3.39
C ASP A 163 21.36 -12.97 -4.24
N MET A 164 21.73 -11.87 -3.58
CA MET A 164 22.12 -10.64 -4.26
C MET A 164 23.48 -10.72 -4.94
N LYS A 165 24.37 -11.61 -4.47
CA LYS A 165 25.66 -11.87 -5.10
C LYS A 165 25.48 -12.53 -6.47
N ASN A 166 24.56 -13.49 -6.56
CA ASN A 166 24.23 -14.17 -7.81
C ASN A 166 23.06 -13.51 -8.58
N LYS A 167 22.48 -12.43 -8.04
CA LYS A 167 21.33 -11.69 -8.59
C LYS A 167 20.15 -12.61 -8.92
N SER A 168 19.86 -13.56 -8.04
CA SER A 168 18.84 -14.57 -8.27
C SER A 168 17.88 -14.69 -7.09
N TRP A 169 16.67 -15.15 -7.40
CA TRP A 169 15.64 -15.48 -6.44
C TRP A 169 15.35 -16.98 -6.49
N SER A 170 15.11 -17.57 -5.33
CA SER A 170 14.62 -18.94 -5.22
C SER A 170 13.23 -19.09 -5.86
N GLY A 171 12.84 -20.34 -6.08
CA GLY A 171 11.43 -20.68 -6.31
C GLY A 171 10.56 -20.27 -5.10
N ALA A 172 9.25 -20.14 -5.35
CA ALA A 172 8.28 -19.86 -4.29
C ALA A 172 8.11 -21.10 -3.40
N ILE A 173 8.40 -20.96 -2.10
CA ILE A 173 8.25 -22.01 -1.11
C ILE A 173 6.94 -21.75 -0.35
N PRO A 174 5.92 -22.62 -0.43
CA PRO A 174 4.70 -22.44 0.35
C PRO A 174 5.00 -22.70 1.83
N LEU A 175 4.75 -21.71 2.69
CA LEU A 175 4.87 -21.85 4.14
C LEU A 175 3.60 -22.46 4.73
N VAL A 176 2.44 -21.91 4.36
CA VAL A 176 1.12 -22.39 4.77
C VAL A 176 0.10 -22.15 3.67
N GLN A 177 -0.90 -23.03 3.59
CA GLN A 177 -2.03 -22.93 2.66
C GLN A 177 -3.29 -22.55 3.44
N GLU A 178 -3.40 -21.28 3.76
CA GLU A 178 -4.54 -20.66 4.44
C GLU A 178 -4.58 -19.16 4.13
N PRO A 179 -5.74 -18.49 4.35
CA PRO A 179 -5.80 -17.04 4.20
C PRO A 179 -4.91 -16.31 5.20
N ALA A 180 -3.84 -15.70 4.69
CA ALA A 180 -2.83 -15.02 5.48
C ALA A 180 -2.83 -13.52 5.20
N ASP A 181 -2.78 -12.73 6.26
CA ASP A 181 -2.79 -11.26 6.23
C ASP A 181 -1.61 -10.73 7.07
N SER A 182 -1.15 -9.52 6.72
CA SER A 182 -0.15 -8.75 7.43
C SER A 182 1.16 -9.51 7.74
N PRO A 183 1.72 -10.32 6.81
CA PRO A 183 2.95 -11.06 7.09
C PRO A 183 4.10 -10.10 7.41
N GLN A 184 4.81 -10.37 8.51
CA GLN A 184 6.05 -9.70 8.87
C GLN A 184 7.19 -10.72 8.85
N ILE A 185 8.38 -10.24 8.53
CA ILE A 185 9.61 -11.02 8.60
C ILE A 185 10.68 -10.18 9.29
N TYR A 186 11.40 -10.81 10.20
CA TYR A 186 12.43 -10.19 11.02
C TYR A 186 13.54 -11.20 11.26
N ASP A 187 14.77 -10.74 11.24
CA ASP A 187 15.91 -11.54 11.66
C ASP A 187 16.47 -11.02 12.98
N SER A 188 16.57 -11.93 13.94
CA SER A 188 16.95 -11.64 15.33
C SER A 188 18.40 -11.99 15.66
N ASN A 189 19.25 -12.15 14.63
CA ASN A 189 20.60 -12.74 14.67
C ASN A 189 20.66 -14.22 15.12
N ARG A 190 19.69 -14.68 15.91
CA ARG A 190 19.55 -16.08 16.34
C ARG A 190 18.70 -16.90 15.39
N ALA A 191 17.60 -16.32 14.93
CA ALA A 191 16.64 -16.97 14.07
C ALA A 191 15.90 -15.95 13.19
N LEU A 192 15.53 -16.40 11.99
CA LEU A 192 14.62 -15.69 11.11
C LEU A 192 13.18 -16.02 11.52
N ILE A 193 12.40 -15.00 11.85
CA ILE A 193 11.04 -15.11 12.35
C ILE A 193 10.08 -14.58 11.30
N ILE A 194 9.06 -15.36 10.98
CA ILE A 194 7.94 -14.94 10.14
C ILE A 194 6.67 -15.03 10.97
N VAL A 195 5.89 -13.96 10.99
CA VAL A 195 4.57 -13.92 11.65
C VAL A 195 3.51 -13.46 10.68
N TRP A 196 2.29 -13.99 10.81
CA TRP A 196 1.15 -13.61 9.98
C TRP A 196 -0.15 -13.80 10.74
N ILE A 197 -1.21 -13.17 10.26
CA ILE A 197 -2.56 -13.34 10.77
C ILE A 197 -3.31 -14.30 9.86
N SER A 198 -3.67 -15.47 10.37
CA SER A 198 -4.55 -16.38 9.64
C SER A 198 -6.00 -15.95 9.82
N SER A 199 -6.75 -15.83 8.72
CA SER A 199 -8.18 -15.56 8.73
C SER A 199 -8.96 -16.86 8.53
N LEU A 200 -9.52 -17.38 9.61
CA LEU A 200 -10.33 -18.59 9.67
C LEU A 200 -11.82 -18.23 9.73
N GLU A 201 -12.70 -19.21 9.46
CA GLU A 201 -14.16 -19.01 9.59
C GLU A 201 -14.57 -18.59 11.01
N GLN A 202 -13.88 -19.12 12.03
CA GLN A 202 -14.17 -18.85 13.44
C GLN A 202 -13.58 -17.51 13.93
N GLY A 203 -12.66 -16.91 13.17
CA GLY A 203 -11.97 -15.69 13.56
C GLY A 203 -10.54 -15.62 13.01
N LYS A 204 -9.77 -14.67 13.54
CA LYS A 204 -8.37 -14.43 13.26
C LYS A 204 -7.48 -15.03 14.34
N ILE A 205 -6.28 -15.46 13.96
CA ILE A 205 -5.25 -15.97 14.86
C ILE A 205 -3.87 -15.51 14.40
N LEU A 206 -3.03 -15.08 15.34
CA LEU A 206 -1.64 -14.77 15.07
C LEU A 206 -0.82 -16.06 15.09
N LYS A 207 -0.08 -16.32 14.02
CA LYS A 207 0.82 -17.47 13.92
C LYS A 207 2.25 -17.01 13.65
N ALA A 208 3.19 -17.86 14.04
CA ALA A 208 4.60 -17.66 13.83
C ALA A 208 5.28 -18.93 13.33
N VAL A 209 6.33 -18.75 12.55
CA VAL A 209 7.29 -19.81 12.21
C VAL A 209 8.70 -19.23 12.34
N LEU A 210 9.64 -20.07 12.76
CA LEU A 210 11.04 -19.70 12.87
C LEU A 210 11.89 -20.55 11.95
N ARG A 211 13.02 -19.99 11.52
CA ARG A 211 14.10 -20.70 10.83
C ARG A 211 15.39 -20.47 11.60
N GLU A 212 15.88 -21.55 12.19
CA GLU A 212 17.27 -21.69 12.62
C GLU A 212 18.01 -22.45 11.49
N GLU A 213 18.35 -23.72 11.69
CA GLU A 213 18.82 -24.59 10.60
C GLU A 213 17.67 -25.03 9.66
N TYR A 214 16.49 -25.26 10.24
CA TYR A 214 15.28 -25.72 9.56
C TYR A 214 14.07 -24.87 9.97
N TRP A 215 13.03 -24.88 9.14
CA TRP A 215 11.75 -24.27 9.49
C TRP A 215 11.05 -25.05 10.60
N SER A 216 10.60 -24.34 11.62
CA SER A 216 9.71 -24.88 12.65
C SER A 216 8.33 -25.20 12.05
N LYS A 217 7.49 -25.91 12.81
CA LYS A 217 6.06 -25.95 12.50
C LYS A 217 5.43 -24.59 12.84
N PRO A 218 4.36 -24.17 12.13
CA PRO A 218 3.57 -23.02 12.54
C PRO A 218 3.08 -23.16 13.98
N CYS A 219 3.33 -22.14 14.79
CA CYS A 219 2.90 -22.03 16.18
C CYS A 219 1.86 -20.92 16.31
N GLU A 220 0.85 -21.14 17.15
CA GLU A 220 -0.20 -20.17 17.44
C GLU A 220 0.25 -19.28 18.60
N LEU A 221 0.39 -17.97 18.36
CA LEU A 221 0.79 -17.00 19.39
C LEU A 221 -0.41 -16.38 20.11
N SER A 222 -1.57 -16.37 19.48
CA SER A 222 -2.80 -15.82 20.05
C SER A 222 -3.90 -16.88 20.05
N PRO A 223 -4.92 -16.75 20.91
CA PRO A 223 -6.15 -17.52 20.73
C PRO A 223 -6.93 -17.00 19.50
N ILE A 224 -7.89 -17.80 19.03
CA ILE A 224 -8.80 -17.40 17.94
C ILE A 224 -9.77 -16.32 18.44
N THR A 225 -9.80 -15.17 17.77
CA THR A 225 -10.68 -14.04 18.09
C THR A 225 -11.01 -13.22 16.84
N LYS A 226 -11.97 -12.29 16.90
CA LYS A 226 -12.37 -11.51 15.72
C LYS A 226 -11.39 -10.39 15.35
N ASP A 227 -10.53 -10.01 16.28
CA ASP A 227 -9.78 -8.76 16.27
C ASP A 227 -8.32 -8.96 16.67
N VAL A 228 -7.55 -9.59 15.78
CA VAL A 228 -6.08 -9.61 15.81
C VAL A 228 -5.57 -8.71 14.69
N PHE A 229 -4.65 -7.79 14.99
CA PHE A 229 -4.07 -6.88 14.00
C PHE A 229 -2.71 -6.31 14.44
N GLN A 230 -2.02 -5.68 13.48
CA GLN A 230 -0.75 -4.98 13.67
C GLN A 230 0.35 -5.80 14.36
N PRO A 231 0.66 -7.02 13.88
CA PRO A 231 1.84 -7.73 14.34
C PRO A 231 3.09 -6.90 14.05
N GLY A 232 4.00 -6.86 15.01
CA GLY A 232 5.31 -6.24 14.90
C GLY A 232 6.27 -6.90 15.88
N ILE A 233 7.43 -6.29 16.04
CA ILE A 233 8.48 -6.82 16.90
C ILE A 233 8.83 -5.84 18.02
N ASP A 234 9.34 -6.36 19.12
CA ASP A 234 9.98 -5.58 20.18
C ASP A 234 11.49 -5.81 20.08
N ILE A 235 12.22 -4.75 19.72
CA ILE A 235 13.68 -4.74 19.54
C ILE A 235 14.43 -4.27 20.78
N SER A 236 13.73 -3.99 21.89
CA SER A 236 14.34 -3.43 23.10
C SER A 236 15.11 -4.47 23.96
N HIS A 237 15.05 -5.74 23.57
CA HIS A 237 15.60 -6.85 24.33
C HIS A 237 16.41 -7.80 23.43
N ASP A 238 17.44 -8.44 23.99
CA ASP A 238 18.27 -9.45 23.31
C ASP A 238 17.49 -10.73 22.91
N VAL A 239 16.25 -10.86 23.38
CA VAL A 239 15.38 -12.00 23.12
C VAL A 239 14.33 -11.59 22.10
N PRO A 240 14.20 -12.30 20.97
CA PRO A 240 13.21 -11.99 19.97
C PRO A 240 11.80 -11.98 20.56
N ALA A 241 11.04 -10.94 20.29
CA ALA A 241 9.70 -10.77 20.82
C ALA A 241 8.74 -10.26 19.75
N VAL A 242 7.56 -10.89 19.70
CA VAL A 242 6.47 -10.52 18.80
C VAL A 242 5.42 -9.80 19.63
N VAL A 243 4.96 -8.67 19.12
CA VAL A 243 3.95 -7.83 19.77
C VAL A 243 2.77 -7.62 18.82
N TRP A 244 1.55 -7.68 19.34
CA TRP A 244 0.34 -7.51 18.54
C TRP A 244 -0.80 -6.87 19.34
N MET A 245 -1.77 -6.36 18.60
CA MET A 245 -3.02 -5.86 19.17
C MET A 245 -4.10 -6.93 19.08
N GLN A 246 -4.77 -7.17 20.20
CA GLN A 246 -5.89 -8.07 20.32
C GLN A 246 -6.96 -7.53 21.26
N SER A 247 -8.19 -7.35 20.76
CA SER A 247 -9.32 -6.81 21.54
C SER A 247 -8.99 -5.51 22.28
N SER A 248 -8.34 -4.58 21.58
CA SER A 248 -7.88 -3.29 22.11
C SER A 248 -6.87 -3.39 23.26
N LYS A 249 -6.18 -4.53 23.37
CA LYS A 249 -5.09 -4.76 24.31
C LYS A 249 -3.82 -5.08 23.53
N LEU A 250 -2.68 -4.70 24.10
CA LEU A 250 -1.36 -4.99 23.54
C LEU A 250 -0.80 -6.26 24.20
N TRP A 251 -0.36 -7.20 23.38
CA TRP A 251 0.15 -8.49 23.84
C TRP A 251 1.55 -8.74 23.30
N ARG A 252 2.34 -9.51 24.05
CA ARG A 252 3.69 -9.91 23.67
C ARG A 252 3.94 -11.38 23.92
N ALA A 253 4.67 -12.02 23.03
CA ALA A 253 5.27 -13.34 23.24
C ALA A 253 6.77 -13.27 22.92
N ARG A 254 7.60 -13.87 23.77
CA ARG A 254 9.06 -13.92 23.61
C ARG A 254 9.49 -15.30 23.15
N TYR A 255 10.57 -15.36 22.38
CA TYR A 255 11.16 -16.62 21.92
C TYR A 255 12.53 -16.85 22.54
N GLU A 256 12.62 -17.82 23.44
CA GLU A 256 13.90 -18.28 24.00
C GLU A 256 14.29 -19.63 23.39
N GLN A 257 13.67 -20.71 23.87
CA GLN A 257 13.70 -22.04 23.25
C GLN A 257 12.32 -22.41 22.68
N GLU A 258 11.28 -21.97 23.36
CA GLU A 258 9.89 -22.02 22.96
C GLU A 258 9.25 -20.63 23.13
N TRP A 259 8.08 -20.44 22.51
CA TRP A 259 7.31 -19.21 22.70
C TRP A 259 6.76 -19.15 24.10
N SER A 260 6.98 -18.03 24.79
CA SER A 260 6.35 -17.76 26.07
C SER A 260 4.84 -17.64 25.93
N ASP A 261 4.12 -17.87 27.03
CA ASP A 261 2.71 -17.50 27.10
C ASP A 261 2.53 -16.00 26.81
N PRO A 262 1.41 -15.61 26.16
CA PRO A 262 1.12 -14.20 25.87
C PRO A 262 1.04 -13.34 27.13
N GLU A 263 1.91 -12.34 27.19
CA GLU A 263 1.97 -11.33 28.25
C GLU A 263 1.20 -10.08 27.83
N LEU A 264 0.37 -9.55 28.73
CA LEU A 264 -0.34 -8.29 28.51
C LEU A 264 0.62 -7.11 28.76
N LEU A 265 0.75 -6.23 27.78
CA LEU A 265 1.53 -5.00 27.88
C LEU A 265 0.64 -3.78 28.16
N ASP A 266 1.19 -2.81 28.86
CA ASP A 266 0.55 -1.53 29.10
C ASP A 266 0.67 -0.63 27.87
N MET A 267 -0.47 -0.31 27.25
CA MET A 267 -0.53 0.57 26.08
C MET A 267 -0.07 2.00 26.37
N ASP A 268 -0.06 2.45 27.63
CA ASP A 268 0.44 3.76 28.00
C ASP A 268 1.97 3.83 28.01
N VAL A 269 2.62 2.67 28.11
CA VAL A 269 4.08 2.54 28.15
C VAL A 269 4.67 2.30 26.76
N TYR A 270 3.95 1.61 25.89
CA TYR A 270 4.41 1.24 24.55
C TYR A 270 3.70 2.02 23.44
N GLU A 271 4.36 2.16 22.31
CA GLU A 271 3.79 2.70 21.08
C GLU A 271 4.25 1.90 19.86
N SER A 272 3.41 1.85 18.83
CA SER A 272 3.75 1.23 17.54
C SER A 272 4.27 2.27 16.57
N THR A 273 5.42 2.00 15.96
CA THR A 273 6.02 2.86 14.94
C THR A 273 6.64 2.03 13.82
N TYR A 274 6.91 2.65 12.68
CA TYR A 274 7.76 2.07 11.65
C TYR A 274 9.18 2.56 11.88
N GLN A 275 10.16 1.66 11.87
CA GLN A 275 11.57 2.00 12.06
C GLN A 275 12.41 1.31 11.01
N ALA A 276 13.38 2.05 10.46
CA ALA A 276 14.48 1.48 9.68
C ALA A 276 15.45 0.84 10.68
N VAL A 277 15.42 -0.49 10.75
CA VAL A 277 16.24 -1.30 11.65
C VAL A 277 17.43 -1.82 10.87
N SER A 278 18.63 -1.55 11.35
CA SER A 278 19.87 -2.09 10.80
C SER A 278 20.16 -3.50 11.33
N ALA A 279 20.86 -4.30 10.54
CA ALA A 279 21.32 -5.61 10.96
C ALA A 279 22.37 -5.47 12.07
N ASP A 280 22.19 -6.20 13.17
CA ASP A 280 23.04 -6.13 14.36
C ASP A 280 24.21 -7.14 14.25
N ALA A 281 25.01 -7.03 13.18
CA ALA A 281 26.22 -7.85 12.99
C ALA A 281 27.37 -7.00 12.42
N GLU A 282 28.59 -7.19 12.95
CA GLU A 282 29.77 -6.33 12.70
C GLU A 282 30.13 -6.10 11.22
N ASP A 283 29.70 -6.98 10.32
CA ASP A 283 29.95 -6.89 8.87
C ASP A 283 28.66 -6.94 8.02
N ASN A 284 27.49 -6.65 8.61
CA ASN A 284 26.20 -6.66 7.91
C ASN A 284 25.65 -5.24 7.80
N CYS A 285 25.69 -4.66 6.61
CA CYS A 285 25.16 -3.32 6.36
C CYS A 285 23.68 -3.30 6.00
N GLY A 286 22.98 -4.42 6.21
CA GLY A 286 21.58 -4.54 5.86
C GLY A 286 20.67 -3.66 6.72
N CYS A 287 19.58 -3.21 6.13
CA CYS A 287 18.61 -2.36 6.81
C CYS A 287 17.23 -2.55 6.17
N ALA A 288 16.18 -2.66 6.97
CA ALA A 288 14.82 -2.79 6.49
C ALA A 288 13.84 -1.99 7.37
N VAL A 289 12.78 -1.48 6.76
CA VAL A 289 11.70 -0.83 7.51
C VAL A 289 10.69 -1.87 7.97
N MET A 290 10.44 -1.91 9.28
CA MET A 290 9.49 -2.83 9.90
C MET A 290 8.68 -2.14 10.99
N ARG A 291 7.58 -2.78 11.38
CA ARG A 291 6.77 -2.32 12.51
C ARG A 291 7.43 -2.76 13.81
N VAL A 292 7.80 -1.79 14.63
CA VAL A 292 8.40 -2.02 15.94
C VAL A 292 7.49 -1.44 17.03
N TYR A 293 7.57 -2.05 18.21
CA TYR A 293 6.96 -1.55 19.43
C TYR A 293 8.07 -1.08 20.36
N VAL A 294 8.01 0.18 20.75
CA VAL A 294 9.04 0.84 21.55
C VAL A 294 8.42 1.49 22.78
N ARG A 295 9.23 1.65 23.82
CA ARG A 295 8.78 2.22 25.09
C ARG A 295 8.83 3.75 25.01
N ARG A 296 7.73 4.44 25.31
CA ARG A 296 7.61 5.92 25.23
C ARG A 296 8.66 6.67 26.07
N GLN A 297 9.24 6.05 27.10
CA GLN A 297 10.25 6.70 27.95
C GLN A 297 11.59 6.97 27.25
N GLU A 298 11.89 6.33 26.11
CA GLU A 298 13.09 6.63 25.32
C GLU A 298 12.96 7.94 24.50
N GLU A 299 11.77 8.54 24.44
CA GLU A 299 11.52 9.75 23.62
C GLU A 299 11.91 11.08 24.28
N LEU A 300 12.13 11.12 25.60
CA LEU A 300 12.33 12.40 26.32
C LEU A 300 13.76 12.97 26.25
N GLN A 301 14.72 12.29 25.62
CA GLN A 301 16.13 12.73 25.63
C GLN A 301 16.69 13.22 24.29
N SER A 302 15.95 13.17 23.17
CA SER A 302 16.54 13.48 21.85
C SER A 302 15.95 14.67 21.08
N VAL A 303 14.89 15.36 21.56
CA VAL A 303 14.30 16.49 20.80
C VAL A 303 13.79 17.66 21.66
N ALA A 304 14.28 17.88 22.88
CA ALA A 304 13.88 19.06 23.68
C ALA A 304 15.04 20.00 23.96
N GLU A 305 15.08 21.10 23.21
CA GLU A 305 15.91 22.29 23.39
C GLU A 305 15.76 22.95 24.78
N GLU A 306 16.91 23.41 25.27
CA GLU A 306 17.22 24.58 26.11
C GLU A 306 16.13 25.35 26.91
N LYS A 307 16.37 25.33 28.25
CA LYS A 307 16.27 26.42 29.28
C LYS A 307 14.89 26.86 29.84
N PRO A 308 14.85 27.46 31.05
CA PRO A 308 15.57 27.20 32.32
C PRO A 308 14.60 27.19 33.56
N PRO A 309 15.07 27.05 34.82
CA PRO A 309 14.29 26.53 35.95
C PRO A 309 13.74 27.59 36.92
N GLY A 310 12.71 27.22 37.70
CA GLY A 310 12.23 27.92 38.91
C GLY A 310 10.79 27.48 39.21
N ASP A 311 10.35 27.10 40.41
CA ASP A 311 10.93 27.10 41.75
C ASP A 311 10.32 25.95 42.56
N ALA A 312 11.11 25.42 43.50
CA ALA A 312 10.67 24.53 44.56
C ALA A 312 10.36 25.34 45.82
N GLN A 313 9.29 24.98 46.55
CA GLN A 313 9.25 24.98 48.03
C GLN A 313 8.00 24.26 48.60
N THR A 314 8.23 23.01 49.03
CA THR A 314 8.01 22.31 50.32
C THR A 314 7.06 22.87 51.46
N PRO A 315 6.71 22.09 52.53
CA PRO A 315 5.31 21.77 52.90
C PRO A 315 4.90 21.99 54.40
N ALA A 316 3.59 21.77 54.70
CA ALA A 316 2.94 21.34 55.98
C ALA A 316 3.11 22.21 57.27
N PRO A 317 2.37 22.02 58.40
CA PRO A 317 1.25 21.10 58.76
C PRO A 317 0.02 21.74 59.51
N THR A 318 -0.99 20.89 59.76
CA THR A 318 -2.25 20.95 60.59
C THR A 318 -2.01 21.12 62.13
N PRO A 319 -2.99 21.11 63.11
CA PRO A 319 -4.48 21.11 63.11
C PRO A 319 -5.27 21.88 64.25
N GLU A 320 -6.63 21.83 64.16
CA GLU A 320 -7.72 21.78 65.21
C GLU A 320 -8.13 23.04 66.06
N PRO A 321 -9.33 23.08 66.71
CA PRO A 321 -10.70 22.64 66.34
C PRO A 321 -11.85 23.69 66.64
N ASP A 322 -13.05 23.34 66.14
CA ASP A 322 -14.45 23.87 66.19
C ASP A 322 -14.96 24.78 67.34
N PRO A 323 -16.03 25.63 67.13
CA PRO A 323 -17.41 25.12 67.06
C PRO A 323 -18.41 25.82 66.09
N GLN A 324 -19.23 24.99 65.42
CA GLN A 324 -20.54 25.25 64.77
C GLN A 324 -21.57 26.01 65.66
N PRO A 325 -22.65 26.68 65.14
CA PRO A 325 -23.56 26.16 64.09
C PRO A 325 -24.32 27.15 63.16
N LYS A 326 -24.61 26.70 61.93
CA LYS A 326 -25.91 26.80 61.19
C LYS A 326 -25.84 25.89 59.94
N PRO A 327 -26.93 25.23 59.51
CA PRO A 327 -26.87 24.21 58.47
C PRO A 327 -26.76 24.86 57.08
N GLU A 328 -25.54 25.10 56.64
CA GLU A 328 -25.21 25.34 55.24
C GLU A 328 -25.10 23.99 54.50
N PRO A 329 -25.55 23.90 53.24
CA PRO A 329 -25.40 22.69 52.44
C PRO A 329 -23.90 22.34 52.36
N SER A 330 -23.57 21.07 52.63
CA SER A 330 -22.18 20.66 52.76
C SER A 330 -21.34 21.09 51.54
N PRO A 331 -20.08 21.51 51.71
CA PRO A 331 -19.18 21.84 50.61
C PRO A 331 -19.09 20.72 49.55
N ALA A 332 -19.29 19.47 49.97
CA ALA A 332 -19.34 18.30 49.10
C ALA A 332 -20.57 18.27 48.16
N GLU A 333 -21.74 18.73 48.61
CA GLU A 333 -22.94 18.81 47.76
C GLU A 333 -22.87 19.98 46.77
N GLN A 334 -22.26 21.10 47.16
CA GLN A 334 -22.02 22.22 46.24
C GLN A 334 -20.99 21.83 45.16
N ALA A 335 -19.88 21.20 45.55
CA ALA A 335 -18.88 20.69 44.62
C ALA A 335 -19.47 19.65 43.65
N ARG A 336 -20.37 18.77 44.12
CA ARG A 336 -21.06 17.80 43.27
C ARG A 336 -21.99 18.47 42.26
N LYS A 337 -22.78 19.48 42.66
CA LYS A 337 -23.64 20.23 41.74
C LYS A 337 -22.84 21.03 40.71
N GLU A 338 -21.69 21.57 41.07
CA GLU A 338 -20.80 22.24 40.12
C GLU A 338 -20.14 21.26 39.14
N ALA A 339 -19.72 20.09 39.62
CA ALA A 339 -19.20 19.01 38.77
C ALA A 339 -20.26 18.51 37.78
N GLU A 340 -21.50 18.30 38.24
CA GLU A 340 -22.63 17.91 37.39
C GLU A 340 -22.93 19.00 36.34
N ARG A 341 -22.92 20.30 36.72
CA ARG A 341 -23.10 21.40 35.76
C ARG A 341 -21.99 21.49 34.73
N ARG A 342 -20.72 21.30 35.13
CA ARG A 342 -19.57 21.27 34.20
C ARG A 342 -19.67 20.08 33.25
N PHE A 343 -20.08 18.92 33.75
CA PHE A 343 -20.30 17.73 32.93
C PHE A 343 -21.41 17.96 31.90
N PHE A 344 -22.55 18.54 32.28
CA PHE A 344 -23.63 18.87 31.34
C PHE A 344 -23.21 19.93 30.32
N ALA A 345 -22.43 20.94 30.72
CA ALA A 345 -21.91 21.95 29.80
C ALA A 345 -20.95 21.34 28.77
N GLN A 346 -20.02 20.49 29.21
CA GLN A 346 -19.09 19.78 28.32
C GLN A 346 -19.81 18.80 27.39
N ALA A 347 -20.79 18.05 27.90
CA ALA A 347 -21.58 17.12 27.10
C ALA A 347 -22.43 17.86 26.04
N PHE A 348 -22.96 19.04 26.37
CA PHE A 348 -23.72 19.86 25.43
C PHE A 348 -22.82 20.49 24.35
N GLN A 349 -21.64 20.99 24.75
CA GLN A 349 -20.64 21.49 23.81
C GLN A 349 -20.18 20.40 22.85
N LEU A 350 -19.85 19.22 23.36
CA LEU A 350 -19.45 18.07 22.53
C LEU A 350 -20.58 17.64 21.58
N HIS A 351 -21.84 17.71 22.01
CA HIS A 351 -22.98 17.43 21.13
C HIS A 351 -23.10 18.45 20.00
N GLN A 352 -22.89 19.75 20.28
CA GLN A 352 -22.90 20.78 19.25
C GLN A 352 -21.73 20.63 18.27
N GLU A 353 -20.53 20.35 18.77
CA GLU A 353 -19.35 20.06 17.94
C GLU A 353 -19.59 18.84 17.06
N TRP A 354 -20.20 17.78 17.60
CA TRP A 354 -20.57 16.59 16.83
C TRP A 354 -21.59 16.89 15.72
N GLN A 355 -22.61 17.72 15.99
CA GLN A 355 -23.58 18.12 14.95
C GLN A 355 -22.89 18.95 13.86
N SER A 356 -22.00 19.87 14.22
CA SER A 356 -21.21 20.66 13.26
C SER A 356 -20.33 19.77 12.39
N VAL A 357 -19.64 18.79 12.96
CA VAL A 357 -18.83 17.83 12.19
C VAL A 357 -19.71 16.99 11.26
N LYS A 358 -20.89 16.56 11.73
CA LYS A 358 -21.83 15.80 10.90
C LYS A 358 -22.33 16.61 9.70
N GLU A 359 -22.63 17.89 9.88
CA GLU A 359 -23.01 18.79 8.80
C GLU A 359 -21.86 19.05 7.82
N GLN A 360 -20.64 19.26 8.32
CA GLN A 360 -19.45 19.40 7.47
C GLN A 360 -19.17 18.13 6.66
N TYR A 361 -19.31 16.96 7.28
CA TYR A 361 -19.14 15.67 6.61
C TYR A 361 -20.19 15.46 5.52
N ALA A 362 -21.45 15.82 5.77
CA ALA A 362 -22.51 15.75 4.74
C ALA A 362 -22.17 16.66 3.54
N ARG A 363 -21.71 17.89 3.79
CA ARG A 363 -21.28 18.80 2.71
C ARG A 363 -20.10 18.24 1.90
N ILE A 364 -19.13 17.63 2.56
CA ILE A 364 -17.98 17.01 1.88
C ILE A 364 -18.44 15.84 1.00
N LEU A 365 -19.41 15.05 1.46
CA LEU A 365 -19.98 13.96 0.66
C LEU A 365 -20.71 14.49 -0.58
N ASP A 366 -21.47 15.59 -0.46
CA ASP A 366 -22.17 16.21 -1.57
C ASP A 366 -21.17 16.76 -2.61
N VAL A 367 -20.14 17.50 -2.17
CA VAL A 367 -19.07 18.01 -3.05
C VAL A 367 -18.31 16.86 -3.74
N LYS A 368 -18.07 15.76 -3.02
CA LYS A 368 -17.42 14.58 -3.61
C LYS A 368 -18.28 13.92 -4.68
N ALA A 369 -19.60 13.88 -4.50
CA ALA A 369 -20.52 13.35 -5.50
C ALA A 369 -20.56 14.22 -6.76
N GLU A 370 -20.62 15.55 -6.61
CA GLU A 370 -20.57 16.50 -7.73
C GLU A 370 -19.26 16.38 -8.52
N LEU A 371 -18.13 16.33 -7.82
CA LEU A 371 -16.81 16.18 -8.45
C LEU A 371 -16.67 14.83 -9.18
N ALA A 372 -17.24 13.76 -8.61
CA ALA A 372 -17.25 12.45 -9.27
C ALA A 372 -18.04 12.47 -10.58
N GLU A 373 -19.21 13.13 -10.60
CA GLU A 373 -20.02 13.30 -11.82
C GLU A 373 -19.30 14.15 -12.87
N GLU A 374 -18.59 15.20 -12.45
CA GLU A 374 -17.79 16.04 -13.37
C GLU A 374 -16.61 15.28 -13.96
N ILE A 375 -15.89 14.50 -13.15
CA ILE A 375 -14.79 13.65 -13.61
C ILE A 375 -15.31 12.60 -14.59
N GLU A 376 -16.44 11.94 -14.28
CA GLU A 376 -17.05 10.95 -15.17
C GLU A 376 -17.42 11.58 -16.52
N LYS A 377 -18.06 12.75 -16.54
CA LYS A 377 -18.37 13.50 -17.77
C LYS A 377 -17.11 13.89 -18.55
N SER A 378 -16.04 14.30 -17.86
CA SER A 378 -14.77 14.66 -18.52
C SER A 378 -14.09 13.44 -19.14
N LEU A 379 -14.11 12.31 -18.45
CA LEU A 379 -13.53 11.06 -18.93
C LEU A 379 -14.31 10.48 -20.11
N THR A 380 -15.64 10.52 -20.09
CA THR A 380 -16.46 10.07 -21.22
C THR A 380 -16.24 10.93 -22.46
N ALA A 381 -16.20 12.26 -22.32
CA ALA A 381 -15.91 13.17 -23.43
C ALA A 381 -14.51 12.94 -24.02
N LYS A 382 -13.48 12.74 -23.18
CA LYS A 382 -12.13 12.40 -23.65
C LYS A 382 -12.06 11.05 -24.34
N ALA A 383 -12.82 10.06 -23.86
CA ALA A 383 -12.88 8.73 -24.48
C ALA A 383 -13.54 8.79 -25.86
N GLU A 384 -14.63 9.55 -26.02
CA GLU A 384 -15.29 9.79 -27.30
C GLU A 384 -14.33 10.48 -28.29
N GLN A 385 -13.62 11.53 -27.84
CA GLN A 385 -12.66 12.24 -28.68
C GLN A 385 -11.51 11.34 -29.17
N LEU A 386 -10.97 10.49 -28.28
CA LEU A 386 -9.93 9.53 -28.66
C LEU A 386 -10.44 8.43 -29.61
N LEU A 387 -11.70 7.99 -29.43
CA LEU A 387 -12.35 7.05 -30.34
C LEU A 387 -12.52 7.66 -31.74
N GLU A 388 -13.01 8.90 -31.83
CA GLU A 388 -13.15 9.61 -33.11
C GLU A 388 -11.80 9.81 -33.81
N GLN A 389 -10.77 10.23 -33.06
CA GLN A 389 -9.43 10.41 -33.60
C GLN A 389 -8.88 9.09 -34.15
N LYS A 390 -9.00 8.01 -33.38
CA LYS A 390 -8.51 6.69 -33.81
C LYS A 390 -9.29 6.15 -35.01
N LEU A 391 -10.61 6.38 -35.06
CA LEU A 391 -11.43 5.99 -36.21
C LEU A 391 -11.01 6.76 -37.47
N ARG A 392 -10.71 8.06 -37.33
CA ARG A 392 -10.22 8.89 -38.42
C ARG A 392 -8.86 8.42 -38.94
N GLU A 393 -7.90 8.18 -38.05
CA GLU A 393 -6.58 7.63 -38.40
C GLU A 393 -6.71 6.29 -39.15
N GLN A 394 -7.59 5.40 -38.69
CA GLN A 394 -7.85 4.13 -39.36
C GLN A 394 -8.50 4.31 -40.73
N SER A 395 -9.41 5.27 -40.89
CA SER A 395 -10.06 5.56 -42.17
C SER A 395 -9.08 6.11 -43.21
N GLU A 396 -8.15 6.98 -42.78
CA GLU A 396 -7.09 7.54 -43.63
C GLU A 396 -6.11 6.44 -44.06
N GLU A 397 -5.71 5.55 -43.14
CA GLU A 397 -4.82 4.43 -43.44
C GLU A 397 -5.46 3.42 -44.42
N LEU A 398 -6.75 3.10 -44.24
CA LEU A 398 -7.50 2.24 -45.16
C LEU A 398 -7.60 2.86 -46.55
N SER A 399 -7.86 4.16 -46.65
CA SER A 399 -7.94 4.88 -47.92
C SER A 399 -6.63 4.82 -48.69
N LEU A 400 -5.49 5.05 -48.00
CA LEU A 400 -4.16 4.93 -48.59
C LEU A 400 -3.86 3.52 -49.09
N LEU A 401 -4.23 2.48 -48.34
CA LEU A 401 -4.05 1.10 -48.75
C LEU A 401 -4.90 0.75 -49.98
N VAL A 402 -6.16 1.21 -50.03
CA VAL A 402 -7.04 1.02 -51.18
C VAL A 402 -6.47 1.69 -52.43
N GLN A 403 -6.02 2.94 -52.33
CA GLN A 403 -5.40 3.67 -53.43
C GLN A 403 -4.13 2.97 -53.95
N ARG A 404 -3.31 2.43 -53.03
CA ARG A 404 -2.11 1.68 -53.40
C ARG A 404 -2.43 0.38 -54.13
N VAL A 405 -3.47 -0.34 -53.73
CA VAL A 405 -3.94 -1.54 -54.44
C VAL A 405 -4.46 -1.21 -55.83
N GLN A 406 -5.21 -0.11 -55.99
CA GLN A 406 -5.69 0.33 -57.30
C GLN A 406 -4.52 0.64 -58.25
N THR A 407 -3.53 1.41 -57.78
CA THR A 407 -2.33 1.76 -58.56
C THR A 407 -1.57 0.50 -58.99
N LEU A 408 -1.33 -0.44 -58.07
CA LEU A 408 -0.65 -1.70 -58.39
C LEU A 408 -1.45 -2.58 -59.36
N ARG A 409 -2.78 -2.58 -59.29
CA ARG A 409 -3.64 -3.30 -60.23
C ARG A 409 -3.57 -2.71 -61.64
N GLU A 410 -3.45 -1.39 -61.76
CA GLU A 410 -3.26 -0.70 -63.04
C GLU A 410 -1.88 -0.98 -63.64
N GLU A 411 -0.83 -0.96 -62.82
CA GLU A 411 0.52 -1.36 -63.22
C GLU A 411 0.53 -2.80 -63.74
N VAL A 412 -0.08 -3.74 -63.01
CA VAL A 412 -0.21 -5.14 -63.45
C VAL A 412 -1.01 -5.25 -64.75
N ARG A 413 -2.08 -4.47 -64.93
CA ARG A 413 -2.87 -4.46 -66.17
C ARG A 413 -2.05 -3.95 -67.35
N SER A 414 -1.29 -2.87 -67.16
CA SER A 414 -0.42 -2.30 -68.21
C SER A 414 0.75 -3.23 -68.57
N LEU A 415 1.35 -3.90 -67.59
CA LEU A 415 2.39 -4.90 -67.81
C LEU A 415 1.85 -6.12 -68.56
N LYS A 416 0.64 -6.61 -68.23
CA LYS A 416 -0.02 -7.68 -69.00
C LYS A 416 -0.25 -7.28 -70.47
N ALA A 417 -0.66 -6.04 -70.71
CA ALA A 417 -0.88 -5.53 -72.06
C ALA A 417 0.42 -5.41 -72.87
N ARG A 418 1.55 -5.08 -72.20
CA ARG A 418 2.87 -4.94 -72.85
C ARG A 418 3.58 -6.25 -73.14
N PHE A 419 3.44 -7.27 -72.29
CA PHE A 419 4.24 -8.51 -72.37
C PHE A 419 3.49 -9.74 -72.89
N GLY A 420 2.16 -9.65 -73.08
CA GLY A 420 1.34 -10.79 -73.50
C GLY A 420 1.26 -11.89 -72.43
N THR A 421 0.19 -12.69 -72.47
CA THR A 421 -0.17 -13.66 -71.41
C THR A 421 0.74 -14.89 -71.29
N GLN A 422 1.82 -15.01 -72.08
CA GLN A 422 2.51 -16.30 -72.29
C GLN A 422 4.01 -16.36 -71.97
N ARG A 423 4.60 -15.37 -71.28
CA ARG A 423 5.95 -15.55 -70.71
C ARG A 423 5.99 -15.28 -69.20
N PRO A 424 6.53 -16.22 -68.39
CA PRO A 424 6.72 -15.99 -66.97
C PRO A 424 7.82 -14.96 -66.79
N ASN A 425 7.43 -13.71 -66.52
CA ASN A 425 8.35 -12.64 -66.21
C ASN A 425 8.47 -12.53 -64.68
N ALA A 426 9.70 -12.60 -64.14
CA ALA A 426 9.94 -12.61 -62.69
C ALA A 426 9.33 -11.38 -62.00
N GLU A 427 9.40 -10.22 -62.66
CA GLU A 427 8.79 -8.97 -62.19
C GLU A 427 7.26 -9.08 -62.02
N PHE A 428 6.58 -9.78 -62.94
CA PHE A 428 5.14 -9.98 -62.88
C PHE A 428 4.71 -10.83 -61.67
N ASN A 429 5.47 -11.87 -61.36
CA ASN A 429 5.22 -12.71 -60.19
C ASN A 429 5.48 -11.94 -58.88
N THR A 430 6.56 -11.16 -58.81
CA THR A 430 6.85 -10.35 -57.61
C THR A 430 5.78 -9.28 -57.35
N LEU A 431 5.22 -8.67 -58.39
CA LEU A 431 4.11 -7.72 -58.27
C LEU A 431 2.81 -8.41 -57.82
N LYS A 432 2.54 -9.62 -58.33
CA LYS A 432 1.37 -10.41 -57.92
C LYS A 432 1.45 -10.82 -56.44
N GLU A 433 2.60 -11.29 -55.98
CA GLU A 433 2.84 -11.60 -54.56
C GLU A 433 2.71 -10.36 -53.66
N ARG A 434 3.17 -9.20 -54.13
CA ARG A 434 3.02 -7.94 -53.40
C ARG A 434 1.57 -7.49 -53.30
N ILE A 435 0.76 -7.69 -54.35
CA ILE A 435 -0.69 -7.46 -54.32
C ILE A 435 -1.37 -8.42 -53.35
N GLU A 436 -1.07 -9.72 -53.39
CA GLU A 436 -1.64 -10.71 -52.47
C GLU A 436 -1.28 -10.41 -50.99
N LYS A 437 -0.06 -9.94 -50.73
CA LYS A 437 0.38 -9.51 -49.38
C LYS A 437 -0.36 -8.26 -48.90
N ILE A 438 -0.63 -7.30 -49.78
CA ILE A 438 -1.39 -6.08 -49.41
C ILE A 438 -2.88 -6.40 -49.28
N GLU A 439 -3.45 -7.26 -50.13
CA GLU A 439 -4.85 -7.69 -50.06
C GLU A 439 -5.13 -8.54 -48.81
N SER A 440 -4.21 -9.42 -48.42
CA SER A 440 -4.32 -10.17 -47.15
C SER A 440 -4.24 -9.24 -45.94
N SER A 441 -3.34 -8.25 -45.97
CA SER A 441 -3.27 -7.22 -44.92
C SER A 441 -4.55 -6.37 -44.84
N LEU A 442 -5.16 -6.00 -45.97
CA LEU A 442 -6.45 -5.31 -46.02
C LEU A 442 -7.58 -6.17 -45.46
N ARG A 443 -7.66 -7.45 -45.83
CA ARG A 443 -8.70 -8.36 -45.31
C ARG A 443 -8.56 -8.56 -43.79
N ALA A 444 -7.34 -8.71 -43.28
CA ALA A 444 -7.08 -8.80 -41.86
C ALA A 444 -7.55 -7.54 -41.12
N LYS A 445 -7.20 -6.35 -41.63
CA LYS A 445 -7.64 -5.07 -41.03
C LYS A 445 -9.14 -4.86 -41.08
N ILE A 446 -9.80 -5.22 -42.19
CA ILE A 446 -11.27 -5.15 -42.31
C ILE A 446 -11.94 -6.11 -41.30
N SER A 447 -11.40 -7.31 -41.14
CA SER A 447 -11.92 -8.27 -40.15
C SER A 447 -11.70 -7.79 -38.70
N GLU A 448 -10.61 -7.09 -38.40
CA GLU A 448 -10.39 -6.46 -37.10
C GLU A 448 -11.34 -5.29 -36.83
N THR A 449 -11.64 -4.47 -37.84
CA THR A 449 -12.64 -3.39 -37.70
C THR A 449 -14.04 -3.96 -37.48
N GLN A 450 -14.42 -5.02 -38.19
CA GLN A 450 -15.70 -5.71 -37.98
C GLN A 450 -15.78 -6.37 -36.60
N LEU A 451 -14.69 -6.98 -36.13
CA LEU A 451 -14.61 -7.55 -34.78
C LEU A 451 -14.73 -6.47 -33.68
N ARG A 452 -14.19 -5.27 -33.92
CA ARG A 452 -14.37 -4.14 -33.00
C ARG A 452 -15.80 -3.60 -33.00
N GLU A 453 -16.43 -3.50 -34.16
CA GLU A 453 -17.83 -3.09 -34.27
C GLU A 453 -18.78 -4.08 -33.59
N ILE A 454 -18.52 -5.39 -33.74
CA ILE A 454 -19.26 -6.45 -33.03
C ILE A 454 -19.08 -6.33 -31.52
N LYS A 455 -17.85 -6.09 -31.03
CA LYS A 455 -17.58 -5.90 -29.59
C LYS A 455 -18.27 -4.65 -29.05
N SER A 456 -18.29 -3.56 -29.81
CA SER A 456 -19.02 -2.33 -29.48
C SER A 456 -20.53 -2.60 -29.36
N ARG A 457 -21.10 -3.34 -30.33
CA ARG A 457 -22.53 -3.71 -30.33
C ARG A 457 -22.88 -4.62 -29.16
N ILE A 458 -21.99 -5.54 -28.79
CA ILE A 458 -22.16 -6.40 -27.60
C ILE A 458 -22.18 -5.56 -26.33
N ALA A 459 -21.23 -4.61 -26.17
CA ALA A 459 -21.20 -3.72 -25.02
C ALA A 459 -22.45 -2.82 -24.93
N GLU A 460 -22.95 -2.29 -26.05
CA GLU A 460 -24.22 -1.54 -26.09
C GLU A 460 -25.43 -2.40 -25.69
N LEU A 461 -25.48 -3.66 -26.14
CA LEU A 461 -26.55 -4.59 -25.78
C LEU A 461 -26.48 -5.02 -24.31
N GLU A 462 -25.28 -5.18 -23.76
CA GLU A 462 -25.05 -5.46 -22.34
C GLU A 462 -25.44 -4.26 -21.46
N ALA A 463 -25.15 -3.03 -21.89
CA ALA A 463 -25.59 -1.82 -21.21
C ALA A 463 -27.12 -1.66 -21.25
N GLN A 464 -27.76 -1.93 -22.40
CA GLN A 464 -29.23 -1.92 -22.51
C GLN A 464 -29.90 -3.01 -21.66
N ASN A 465 -29.30 -4.19 -21.55
CA ASN A 465 -29.81 -5.25 -20.68
C ASN A 465 -29.64 -4.92 -19.20
N SER A 466 -28.52 -4.28 -18.83
CA SER A 466 -28.29 -3.81 -17.46
C SER A 466 -29.28 -2.70 -17.07
N ALA A 467 -29.59 -1.78 -17.98
CA ALA A 467 -30.61 -0.76 -17.78
C ALA A 467 -32.04 -1.34 -17.67
N LYS A 468 -32.37 -2.39 -18.43
CA LYS A 468 -33.65 -3.11 -18.30
C LYS A 468 -33.74 -3.92 -17.01
N ALA A 469 -32.64 -4.51 -16.54
CA ALA A 469 -32.58 -5.20 -15.26
C ALA A 469 -32.84 -4.22 -14.09
N ALA A 470 -32.20 -3.04 -14.12
CA ALA A 470 -32.43 -1.99 -13.12
C ALA A 470 -33.87 -1.45 -13.10
N GLN A 471 -34.57 -1.41 -14.24
CA GLN A 471 -35.99 -1.03 -14.28
C GLN A 471 -36.92 -2.13 -13.74
N SER A 472 -36.54 -3.41 -13.84
CA SER A 472 -37.34 -4.53 -13.33
C SER A 472 -37.32 -4.71 -11.81
N GLU A 473 -36.30 -4.20 -11.12
CA GLU A 473 -36.19 -4.24 -9.64
C GLU A 473 -36.96 -3.11 -8.92
N SER A 474 -37.56 -2.17 -9.66
CA SER A 474 -38.27 -1.00 -9.10
C SER A 474 -39.78 -1.19 -8.84
N LYS A 475 -40.27 -2.43 -8.63
CA LYS A 475 -41.62 -2.66 -8.08
C LYS A 475 -41.53 -2.86 -6.55
N PRO A 476 -41.93 -1.86 -5.73
CA PRO A 476 -41.86 -2.01 -4.29
C PRO A 476 -42.93 -3.01 -3.80
N LEU A 477 -42.47 -4.14 -3.27
CA LEU A 477 -43.26 -4.96 -2.37
C LEU A 477 -43.61 -4.12 -1.14
N LYS A 478 -44.91 -3.87 -0.96
CA LYS A 478 -45.50 -3.20 0.22
C LYS A 478 -45.09 -3.95 1.50
N SER A 479 -43.99 -3.55 2.11
CA SER A 479 -43.62 -3.97 3.46
C SER A 479 -44.20 -2.97 4.47
N ARG A 480 -44.94 -3.51 5.45
CA ARG A 480 -45.55 -2.73 6.53
C ARG A 480 -44.47 -2.06 7.40
N PRO A 481 -44.71 -0.84 7.92
CA PRO A 481 -43.71 -0.15 8.73
C PRO A 481 -43.53 -0.87 10.07
N LYS A 482 -42.28 -1.25 10.39
CA LYS A 482 -41.90 -1.72 11.71
C LYS A 482 -41.90 -0.52 12.66
N ARG A 483 -42.76 -0.55 13.69
CA ARG A 483 -42.79 0.46 14.77
C ARG A 483 -41.47 0.45 15.52
N ASN A 484 -40.84 1.63 15.62
CA ASN A 484 -39.65 1.85 16.44
C ASN A 484 -40.00 1.72 17.94
N LEU A 485 -39.00 1.30 18.72
CA LEU A 485 -39.09 0.93 20.14
C LEU A 485 -39.75 2.02 21.01
N ILE A 486 -39.59 3.29 20.64
CA ILE A 486 -40.18 4.45 21.32
C ILE A 486 -41.72 4.49 21.18
N GLN A 487 -42.26 4.08 20.03
CA GLN A 487 -43.72 3.97 19.82
C GLN A 487 -44.34 2.76 20.55
N LYS A 488 -43.55 1.75 20.94
CA LYS A 488 -44.02 0.64 21.78
C LYS A 488 -44.09 1.01 23.27
N ILE A 489 -43.27 1.96 23.71
CA ILE A 489 -43.25 2.43 25.10
C ILE A 489 -44.42 3.40 25.33
N LEU A 490 -44.68 4.31 24.38
CA LEU A 490 -45.76 5.29 24.49
C LEU A 490 -47.17 4.71 24.32
N SER A 491 -47.32 3.45 23.87
CA SER A 491 -48.63 2.78 23.80
C SER A 491 -48.95 1.94 25.04
N ARG A 492 -48.10 1.97 26.07
CA ARG A 492 -48.25 1.24 27.34
C ARG A 492 -48.32 2.15 28.57
N ILE A 493 -48.26 3.47 28.36
CA ILE A 493 -48.70 4.50 29.29
C ILE A 493 -50.07 4.96 28.77
#